data_AF-A0A2W4JL40-F1
#
_entry.id   AF-A0A2W4JL40-F1
#
_cell.length_a   1.000
_cell.length_b   1.000
_cell.length_c   1.000
_cell.angle_alpha   90.00
_cell.angle_beta   90.00
_cell.angle_gamma   90.00
#
_symmetry.space_group_name_H-M   'P 1'
#
loop_
_entity.id
_entity.type
_entity.pdbx_description
1 polymer ?
#
loop_
_entity_poly.entity_id
_entity_poly.type
_entity_poly.pdbx_seq_one_letter_code
_entity_poly.pdbx_strand_id
1 'polypeptide(L)'
;FTNDFINSIRDDRSLSFKRQYREVDVLLIDDIQFLQGKEQTLEEFFHTFNALHNAGKHVVITSDVSPRNLDGIEERMRTRFEWGLMTDVQPPDLETRIAILRKKAAADDVAAPPDVLEYIASNITTNIRELEGALIRVTAFAALNKQPVDLTLAQAVLKDLISDDDSEITASMIIGKTAEYFGITMDELTGTSRSRVYVTARQIAMYLCRQLTDLSLPKIGEHFGGKDHTTVMYAVKKVEDQIAQRRQMYNQVNEIHARIKQSRS
;
A
#
# COMPACT_ATOMS: atom_id res chain seq x y z
N PHE A 1 -24.88 -0.31 -3.75
CA PHE A 1 -25.32 1.10 -3.62
C PHE A 1 -25.36 1.84 -4.96
N THR A 2 -24.23 2.23 -5.59
CA THR A 2 -24.23 3.05 -6.82
C THR A 2 -25.07 2.47 -7.96
N ASN A 3 -24.87 1.20 -8.30
CA ASN A 3 -25.61 0.54 -9.38
C ASN A 3 -27.11 0.50 -9.07
N ASP A 4 -27.47 0.18 -7.83
CA ASP A 4 -28.87 0.14 -7.40
C ASP A 4 -29.51 1.52 -7.45
N PHE A 5 -28.77 2.58 -7.10
CA PHE A 5 -29.24 3.95 -7.22
C PHE A 5 -29.51 4.32 -8.68
N ILE A 6 -28.54 4.07 -9.58
CA ILE A 6 -28.68 4.32 -11.03
C ILE A 6 -29.88 3.55 -11.61
N ASN A 7 -30.01 2.27 -11.27
CA ASN A 7 -31.13 1.43 -11.71
C ASN A 7 -32.46 1.94 -11.15
N SER A 8 -32.49 2.41 -9.90
CA SER A 8 -33.71 2.95 -9.28
C SER A 8 -34.20 4.24 -9.95
N ILE A 9 -33.29 5.07 -10.47
CA ILE A 9 -33.65 6.25 -11.27
C ILE A 9 -34.19 5.81 -12.63
N ARG A 10 -33.50 4.88 -13.29
CA ARG A 10 -33.88 4.39 -14.63
C ARG A 10 -35.27 3.73 -14.65
N ASP A 11 -35.59 2.95 -13.62
CA ASP A 11 -36.82 2.15 -13.55
C ASP A 11 -37.95 2.84 -12.76
N ASP A 12 -37.77 4.10 -12.35
CA ASP A 12 -38.67 4.87 -11.48
C ASP A 12 -39.02 4.17 -10.15
N ARG A 13 -38.03 3.47 -9.59
CA ARG A 13 -38.14 2.64 -8.36
C ARG A 13 -37.50 3.29 -7.13
N SER A 14 -37.49 4.62 -7.09
CA SER A 14 -36.84 5.41 -6.01
C SER A 14 -37.32 5.07 -4.60
N LEU A 15 -38.61 4.77 -4.42
CA LEU A 15 -39.19 4.38 -3.13
C LEU A 15 -38.62 3.04 -2.62
N SER A 16 -38.46 2.06 -3.52
CA SER A 16 -37.93 0.74 -3.15
C SER A 16 -36.47 0.81 -2.71
N PHE A 17 -35.66 1.62 -3.43
CA PHE A 17 -34.27 1.91 -3.06
C PHE A 17 -34.20 2.53 -1.66
N LYS A 18 -35.02 3.54 -1.38
CA LYS A 18 -35.05 4.19 -0.06
C LYS A 18 -35.39 3.21 1.05
N ARG A 19 -36.38 2.33 0.87
CA ARG A 19 -36.70 1.31 1.88
C ARG A 19 -35.52 0.37 2.12
N GLN A 20 -34.96 -0.17 1.04
CA GLN A 20 -33.84 -1.10 1.09
C GLN A 20 -32.64 -0.56 1.87
N TYR A 21 -32.35 0.74 1.76
CA TYR A 21 -31.17 1.35 2.37
C TYR A 21 -31.45 2.17 3.64
N ARG A 22 -32.71 2.52 3.95
CA ARG A 22 -33.05 3.38 5.11
C ARG A 22 -33.90 2.69 6.18
N GLU A 23 -34.44 1.50 5.92
CA GLU A 23 -35.21 0.72 6.91
C GLU A 23 -34.37 -0.40 7.57
N VAL A 24 -33.04 -0.33 7.46
CA VAL A 24 -32.11 -1.29 8.08
C VAL A 24 -31.68 -0.87 9.48
N ASP A 25 -31.28 -1.84 10.31
CA ASP A 25 -30.67 -1.57 11.61
C ASP A 25 -29.18 -1.23 11.51
N VAL A 26 -28.51 -1.82 10.51
CA VAL A 26 -27.10 -1.62 10.23
C VAL A 26 -26.90 -1.44 8.73
N LEU A 27 -26.22 -0.37 8.33
CA LEU A 27 -25.73 -0.16 6.97
C LEU A 27 -24.21 -0.34 6.95
N LEU A 28 -23.72 -1.29 6.15
CA LEU A 28 -22.30 -1.48 5.88
C LEU A 28 -21.98 -0.92 4.50
N ILE A 29 -21.01 0.00 4.43
CA ILE A 29 -20.48 0.53 3.19
C ILE A 29 -19.00 0.24 3.14
N ASP A 30 -18.62 -0.60 2.18
CA ASP A 30 -17.22 -0.88 1.90
C ASP A 30 -16.69 0.13 0.88
N ASP A 31 -15.40 0.50 1.00
CA ASP A 31 -14.66 1.33 0.06
C ASP A 31 -15.36 2.63 -0.37
N ILE A 32 -15.63 3.51 0.61
CA ILE A 32 -16.35 4.78 0.38
C ILE A 32 -15.66 5.69 -0.67
N GLN A 33 -14.35 5.55 -0.86
CA GLN A 33 -13.56 6.23 -1.88
C GLN A 33 -14.09 6.01 -3.30
N PHE A 34 -14.77 4.89 -3.59
CA PHE A 34 -15.37 4.66 -4.92
C PHE A 34 -16.61 5.51 -5.23
N LEU A 35 -17.11 6.29 -4.26
CA LEU A 35 -18.16 7.27 -4.49
C LEU A 35 -17.59 8.62 -5.00
N GLN A 36 -16.28 8.85 -4.90
CA GLN A 36 -15.64 10.08 -5.38
C GLN A 36 -15.97 10.33 -6.87
N GLY A 37 -16.28 11.58 -7.20
CA GLY A 37 -16.66 11.99 -8.56
C GLY A 37 -18.07 11.57 -9.01
N LYS A 38 -18.85 10.87 -8.16
CA LYS A 38 -20.24 10.48 -8.44
C LYS A 38 -21.23 11.34 -7.64
N GLU A 39 -21.30 12.62 -7.97
CA GLU A 39 -22.03 13.65 -7.19
C GLU A 39 -23.44 13.23 -6.78
N GLN A 40 -24.27 12.76 -7.73
CA GLN A 40 -25.65 12.32 -7.44
C GLN A 40 -25.70 11.12 -6.49
N THR A 41 -24.74 10.20 -6.60
CA THR A 41 -24.69 9.03 -5.70
C THR A 41 -24.20 9.42 -4.31
N LEU A 42 -23.24 10.34 -4.22
CA LEU A 42 -22.78 10.91 -2.96
C LEU A 42 -23.91 11.65 -2.23
N GLU A 43 -24.70 12.43 -2.96
CA GLU A 43 -25.84 13.15 -2.40
C GLU A 43 -26.92 12.19 -1.88
N GLU A 44 -27.29 11.16 -2.65
CA GLU A 44 -28.24 10.15 -2.18
C GLU A 44 -27.70 9.35 -0.99
N PHE A 45 -26.41 9.03 -0.99
CA PHE A 45 -25.75 8.42 0.16
C PHE A 45 -25.82 9.33 1.39
N PHE A 46 -25.57 10.64 1.23
CA PHE A 46 -25.69 11.61 2.32
C PHE A 46 -27.10 11.64 2.91
N HIS A 47 -28.14 11.60 2.09
CA HIS A 47 -29.52 11.52 2.57
C HIS A 47 -29.82 10.21 3.30
N THR A 48 -29.30 9.09 2.79
CA THR A 48 -29.44 7.77 3.41
C THR A 48 -28.73 7.72 4.76
N PHE A 49 -27.49 8.21 4.83
CA PHE A 49 -26.71 8.32 6.07
C PHE A 49 -27.47 9.12 7.13
N ASN A 50 -27.96 10.31 6.78
CA ASN A 50 -28.67 11.16 7.75
C ASN A 50 -29.99 10.52 8.21
N ALA A 51 -30.72 9.84 7.32
CA ALA A 51 -31.95 9.16 7.70
C ALA A 51 -31.68 8.06 8.75
N LEU A 52 -30.65 7.24 8.53
CA LEU A 52 -30.24 6.18 9.45
C LEU A 52 -29.70 6.75 10.78
N HIS A 53 -28.81 7.73 10.70
CA HIS A 53 -28.23 8.38 11.87
C HIS A 53 -29.31 9.01 12.77
N ASN A 54 -30.25 9.76 12.18
CA ASN A 54 -31.34 10.39 12.93
C ASN A 54 -32.32 9.38 13.53
N ALA A 55 -32.44 8.19 12.92
CA ALA A 55 -33.22 7.08 13.45
C ALA A 55 -32.45 6.22 14.47
N GLY A 56 -31.23 6.61 14.85
CA GLY A 56 -30.40 5.88 15.81
C GLY A 56 -29.88 4.54 15.27
N LYS A 57 -29.82 4.36 13.96
CA LYS A 57 -29.31 3.15 13.31
C LYS A 57 -27.80 3.19 13.15
N HIS A 58 -27.16 2.03 13.03
CA HIS A 58 -25.71 1.95 12.88
C HIS A 58 -25.28 2.06 11.41
N VAL A 59 -24.21 2.81 11.18
CA VAL A 59 -23.56 2.91 9.88
C VAL A 59 -22.08 2.60 10.08
N VAL A 60 -21.57 1.61 9.36
CA VAL A 60 -20.15 1.25 9.33
C VAL A 60 -19.63 1.54 7.93
N ILE A 61 -18.50 2.22 7.87
CA ILE A 61 -17.88 2.66 6.62
C ILE A 61 -16.42 2.24 6.66
N THR A 62 -15.92 1.67 5.57
CA THR A 62 -14.50 1.41 5.37
C THR A 62 -13.93 2.38 4.33
N SER A 63 -12.62 2.60 4.40
CA SER A 63 -11.88 3.47 3.49
C SER A 63 -10.40 3.09 3.51
N ASP A 64 -9.74 3.12 2.36
CA ASP A 64 -8.29 2.94 2.25
C ASP A 64 -7.50 4.13 2.82
N VAL A 65 -8.14 5.29 2.93
CA VAL A 65 -7.53 6.54 3.41
C VAL A 65 -8.34 7.15 4.53
N SER A 66 -7.69 7.95 5.38
CA SER A 66 -8.39 8.70 6.43
C SER A 66 -9.47 9.61 5.84
N PRO A 67 -10.57 9.90 6.57
CA PRO A 67 -11.64 10.76 6.08
C PRO A 67 -11.16 12.12 5.55
N ARG A 68 -10.09 12.69 6.12
CA ARG A 68 -9.47 13.96 5.68
C ARG A 68 -8.89 13.90 4.28
N ASN A 69 -8.41 12.73 3.87
CA ASN A 69 -7.75 12.49 2.60
C ASN A 69 -8.70 11.96 1.52
N LEU A 70 -10.01 11.89 1.81
CA LEU A 70 -11.03 11.55 0.82
C LEU A 70 -11.29 12.76 -0.08
N ASP A 71 -10.42 12.95 -1.07
CA ASP A 71 -10.58 13.98 -2.09
C ASP A 71 -11.83 13.75 -2.94
N GLY A 72 -12.56 14.81 -3.30
CA GLY A 72 -13.81 14.68 -4.05
C GLY A 72 -15.02 14.20 -3.24
N ILE A 73 -14.89 14.03 -1.92
CA ILE A 73 -16.01 13.98 -0.98
C ILE A 73 -16.16 15.35 -0.32
N GLU A 74 -17.39 15.86 -0.25
CA GLU A 74 -17.67 17.16 0.33
C GLU A 74 -17.30 17.25 1.81
N GLU A 75 -16.84 18.42 2.23
CA GLU A 75 -16.38 18.67 3.61
C GLU A 75 -17.41 18.25 4.67
N ARG A 76 -18.70 18.54 4.42
CA ARG A 76 -19.80 18.19 5.34
C ARG A 76 -19.98 16.69 5.59
N MET A 77 -19.53 15.85 4.65
CA MET A 77 -19.51 14.40 4.82
C MET A 77 -18.25 13.97 5.56
N ARG A 78 -17.09 14.51 5.20
CA ARG A 78 -15.81 14.23 5.89
C ARG A 78 -15.92 14.54 7.38
N THR A 79 -16.45 15.71 7.75
CA THR A 79 -16.67 16.08 9.16
C THR A 79 -17.60 15.09 9.90
N ARG A 80 -18.62 14.56 9.22
CA ARG A 80 -19.54 13.57 9.83
C ARG A 80 -18.87 12.22 10.05
N PHE A 81 -18.01 11.79 9.13
CA PHE A 81 -17.23 10.56 9.32
C PHE A 81 -16.30 10.69 10.54
N GLU A 82 -15.71 11.87 10.75
CA GLU A 82 -14.85 12.13 11.91
C GLU A 82 -15.58 12.16 13.26
N TRP A 83 -16.90 12.39 13.29
CA TRP A 83 -17.69 12.37 14.52
C TRP A 83 -17.97 10.95 15.03
N GLY A 84 -17.82 9.95 14.16
CA GLY A 84 -17.99 8.55 14.52
C GLY A 84 -16.76 7.96 15.23
N LEU A 85 -16.86 6.69 15.58
CA LEU A 85 -15.70 5.92 16.03
C LEU A 85 -14.78 5.66 14.83
N MET A 86 -13.64 6.34 14.80
CA MET A 86 -12.57 6.04 13.86
C MET A 86 -11.66 4.97 14.44
N THR A 87 -11.48 3.88 13.72
CA THR A 87 -10.54 2.80 14.08
C THR A 87 -9.67 2.52 12.89
N ASP A 88 -8.36 2.58 13.12
CA ASP A 88 -7.36 2.24 12.11
C ASP A 88 -7.08 0.73 12.15
N VAL A 89 -7.07 0.10 10.98
CA VAL A 89 -6.79 -1.34 10.83
C VAL A 89 -5.33 -1.48 10.44
N GLN A 90 -4.50 -1.82 11.41
CA GLN A 90 -3.07 -2.03 11.19
C GLN A 90 -2.79 -3.42 10.59
N PRO A 91 -1.71 -3.56 9.79
CA PRO A 91 -1.23 -4.88 9.38
C PRO A 91 -0.99 -5.79 10.60
N PRO A 92 -1.36 -7.08 10.52
CA PRO A 92 -1.18 -8.01 11.62
C PRO A 92 0.31 -8.28 11.89
N ASP A 93 0.68 -8.39 13.16
CA ASP A 93 2.01 -8.86 13.57
C ASP A 93 2.20 -10.36 13.25
N LEU A 94 3.43 -10.87 13.43
CA LEU A 94 3.77 -12.26 13.11
C LEU A 94 2.87 -13.26 13.85
N GLU A 95 2.65 -13.03 15.15
CA GLU A 95 1.81 -13.90 15.98
C GLU A 95 0.37 -13.93 15.46
N THR A 96 -0.18 -12.78 15.10
CA THR A 96 -1.51 -12.63 14.52
C THR A 96 -1.60 -13.29 13.15
N ARG A 97 -0.57 -13.16 12.29
CA ARG A 97 -0.52 -13.86 10.99
C ARG A 97 -0.51 -15.38 11.16
N ILE A 98 0.28 -15.91 12.09
CA ILE A 98 0.27 -17.35 12.42
C ILE A 98 -1.11 -17.79 12.92
N ALA A 99 -1.76 -16.98 13.76
CA ALA A 99 -3.10 -17.27 14.26
C ALA A 99 -4.16 -17.27 13.15
N ILE A 100 -4.09 -16.32 12.22
CA ILE A 100 -4.94 -16.26 11.02
C ILE A 100 -4.77 -17.54 10.20
N LEU A 101 -3.53 -17.88 9.86
CA LEU A 101 -3.21 -19.09 9.10
C LEU A 101 -3.70 -20.37 9.79
N ARG A 102 -3.50 -20.49 11.10
CA ARG A 102 -3.97 -21.64 11.88
C ARG A 102 -5.49 -21.75 11.85
N LYS A 103 -6.19 -20.62 12.02
CA LYS A 103 -7.65 -20.56 11.95
C LYS A 103 -8.15 -20.94 10.55
N LYS A 104 -7.46 -20.46 9.51
CA LYS A 104 -7.79 -20.77 8.11
C LYS A 104 -7.58 -22.24 7.79
N ALA A 105 -6.45 -22.82 8.18
CA ALA A 105 -6.16 -24.24 8.00
C ALA A 105 -7.20 -25.14 8.67
N ALA A 106 -7.61 -24.79 9.90
CA ALA A 106 -8.65 -25.51 10.62
C ALA A 106 -10.03 -25.37 9.98
N ALA A 107 -10.39 -24.18 9.46
CA ALA A 107 -11.66 -23.94 8.79
C ALA A 107 -11.78 -24.70 7.46
N ASP A 108 -10.66 -24.82 6.73
CA ASP A 108 -10.60 -25.48 5.43
C ASP A 108 -10.27 -26.99 5.53
N ASP A 109 -10.15 -27.53 6.75
CA ASP A 109 -9.79 -28.94 7.06
C ASP A 109 -8.50 -29.42 6.37
N VAL A 110 -7.48 -28.56 6.37
CA VAL A 110 -6.17 -28.85 5.78
C VAL A 110 -5.09 -29.00 6.85
N ALA A 111 -4.25 -30.01 6.71
CA ALA A 111 -3.11 -30.22 7.59
C ALA A 111 -1.93 -29.35 7.15
N ALA A 112 -1.54 -28.40 8.01
CA ALA A 112 -0.35 -27.58 7.84
C ALA A 112 0.43 -27.54 9.17
N PRO A 113 1.65 -28.13 9.21
CA PRO A 113 2.49 -28.12 10.40
C PRO A 113 2.85 -26.70 10.90
N PRO A 114 3.11 -26.51 12.22
CA PRO A 114 3.40 -25.18 12.78
C PRO A 114 4.57 -24.44 12.14
N ASP A 115 5.64 -25.16 11.79
CA ASP A 115 6.83 -24.62 11.11
C ASP A 115 6.51 -24.13 9.69
N VAL A 116 5.59 -24.79 8.98
CA VAL A 116 5.09 -24.32 7.68
C VAL A 116 4.28 -23.03 7.85
N LEU A 117 3.41 -22.95 8.86
CA LEU A 117 2.64 -21.74 9.12
C LEU A 117 3.54 -20.56 9.51
N GLU A 118 4.54 -20.80 10.35
CA GLU A 118 5.55 -19.80 10.74
C GLU A 118 6.39 -19.35 9.54
N TYR A 119 6.79 -20.29 8.67
CA TYR A 119 7.50 -19.97 7.43
C TYR A 119 6.66 -19.07 6.52
N ILE A 120 5.40 -19.41 6.27
CA ILE A 120 4.50 -18.58 5.46
C ILE A 120 4.33 -17.19 6.09
N ALA A 121 4.04 -17.13 7.39
CA ALA A 121 3.81 -15.86 8.10
C ALA A 121 5.06 -14.97 8.20
N SER A 122 6.25 -15.56 8.19
CA SER A 122 7.51 -14.82 8.25
C SER A 122 7.92 -14.24 6.89
N ASN A 123 7.52 -14.87 5.78
CA ASN A 123 7.90 -14.45 4.44
C ASN A 123 6.81 -13.63 3.72
N ILE A 124 5.53 -13.78 4.09
CA ILE A 124 4.43 -13.02 3.50
C ILE A 124 3.91 -12.01 4.54
N THR A 125 4.32 -10.75 4.40
CA THR A 125 4.09 -9.69 5.40
C THR A 125 3.17 -8.56 4.91
N THR A 126 2.86 -8.54 3.63
CA THR A 126 2.21 -7.45 2.87
C THR A 126 0.70 -7.42 3.05
N ASN A 127 0.01 -8.53 2.80
CA ASN A 127 -1.45 -8.62 2.85
C ASN A 127 -1.95 -9.99 3.33
N ILE A 128 -3.02 -9.99 4.14
CA ILE A 128 -3.71 -11.20 4.61
C ILE A 128 -4.18 -12.09 3.44
N ARG A 129 -4.58 -11.50 2.30
CA ARG A 129 -5.00 -12.30 1.13
C ARG A 129 -3.85 -13.11 0.54
N GLU A 130 -2.65 -12.53 0.45
CA GLU A 130 -1.46 -13.24 -0.02
C GLU A 130 -1.03 -14.30 0.99
N LEU A 131 -1.12 -13.99 2.29
CA LEU A 131 -0.87 -14.91 3.38
C LEU A 131 -1.76 -16.16 3.28
N GLU A 132 -3.08 -15.97 3.14
CA GLU A 132 -4.04 -17.05 2.95
C GLU A 132 -3.81 -17.77 1.60
N GLY A 133 -3.51 -17.03 0.54
CA GLY A 133 -3.21 -17.56 -0.79
C GLY A 133 -1.99 -18.49 -0.80
N ALA A 134 -0.95 -18.16 -0.03
CA ALA A 134 0.24 -18.99 0.14
C ALA A 134 -0.10 -20.33 0.82
N LEU A 135 -0.91 -20.31 1.88
CA LEU A 135 -1.40 -21.53 2.54
C LEU A 135 -2.22 -22.40 1.58
N ILE A 136 -3.15 -21.79 0.85
CA ILE A 136 -3.97 -22.50 -0.15
C ILE A 136 -3.06 -23.13 -1.22
N ARG A 137 -2.05 -22.40 -1.71
CA ARG A 137 -1.13 -22.90 -2.73
C ARG A 137 -0.34 -24.11 -2.25
N VAL A 138 0.24 -24.04 -1.05
CA VAL A 138 1.04 -25.15 -0.48
C VAL A 138 0.17 -26.38 -0.24
N THR A 139 -0.99 -26.21 0.38
CA THR A 139 -1.90 -27.32 0.71
C THR A 139 -2.52 -27.94 -0.55
N ALA A 140 -2.92 -27.13 -1.53
CA ALA A 140 -3.42 -27.62 -2.82
C ALA A 140 -2.35 -28.41 -3.58
N PHE A 141 -1.11 -27.91 -3.63
CA PHE A 141 -0.01 -28.60 -4.29
C PHE A 141 0.30 -29.94 -3.62
N ALA A 142 0.30 -29.99 -2.28
CA ALA A 142 0.48 -31.22 -1.51
C ALA A 142 -0.61 -32.24 -1.82
N ALA A 143 -1.88 -31.80 -1.82
CA ALA A 143 -3.04 -32.65 -2.12
C ALA A 143 -3.00 -33.21 -3.56
N LEU A 144 -2.69 -32.38 -4.56
CA LEU A 144 -2.58 -32.79 -5.96
C LEU A 144 -1.47 -33.83 -6.18
N ASN A 145 -0.35 -33.70 -5.46
CA ASN A 145 0.78 -34.62 -5.54
C ASN A 145 0.72 -35.78 -4.53
N LYS A 146 -0.35 -35.86 -3.72
CA LYS A 146 -0.56 -36.87 -2.68
C LYS A 146 0.62 -37.02 -1.72
N GLN A 147 1.22 -35.89 -1.33
CA GLN A 147 2.32 -35.83 -0.37
C GLN A 147 1.90 -35.01 0.85
N PRO A 148 2.50 -35.25 2.03
CA PRO A 148 2.25 -34.43 3.20
C PRO A 148 2.75 -33.00 2.97
N VAL A 149 2.13 -32.05 3.67
CA VAL A 149 2.65 -30.68 3.77
C VAL A 149 3.84 -30.68 4.74
N ASP A 150 5.01 -30.28 4.24
CA ASP A 150 6.21 -30.06 5.04
C ASP A 150 6.92 -28.77 4.64
N LEU A 151 7.94 -28.38 5.41
CA LEU A 151 8.67 -27.13 5.19
C LEU A 151 9.40 -27.11 3.84
N THR A 152 9.94 -28.24 3.40
CA THR A 152 10.67 -28.34 2.11
C THR A 152 9.72 -28.10 0.94
N LEU A 153 8.52 -28.66 1.00
CA LEU A 153 7.48 -28.43 0.03
C LEU A 153 7.04 -26.96 0.01
N ALA A 154 6.80 -26.38 1.18
CA ALA A 154 6.40 -24.97 1.30
C ALA A 154 7.46 -24.05 0.67
N GLN A 155 8.73 -24.27 0.98
CA GLN A 155 9.86 -23.53 0.39
C GLN A 155 9.92 -23.67 -1.13
N ALA A 156 9.71 -24.87 -1.66
CA ALA A 156 9.75 -25.10 -3.10
C ALA A 156 8.57 -24.43 -3.82
N VAL A 157 7.36 -24.56 -3.29
CA VAL A 157 6.11 -24.03 -3.88
C VAL A 157 6.04 -22.51 -3.80
N LEU A 158 6.56 -21.93 -2.73
CA LEU A 158 6.52 -20.50 -2.48
C LEU A 158 7.79 -19.78 -2.94
N LYS A 159 8.78 -20.50 -3.48
CA LYS A 159 10.06 -19.91 -3.90
C LYS A 159 9.84 -18.69 -4.76
N ASP A 160 9.06 -18.80 -5.84
CA ASP A 160 8.87 -17.69 -6.78
C ASP A 160 8.00 -16.58 -6.18
N LEU A 161 7.03 -16.92 -5.32
CA LEU A 161 6.21 -15.92 -4.62
C LEU A 161 7.04 -15.08 -3.65
N ILE A 162 7.92 -15.74 -2.88
CA ILE A 162 8.82 -15.11 -1.91
C ILE A 162 10.01 -14.45 -2.63
N SER A 163 10.34 -14.89 -3.84
CA SER A 163 11.37 -14.26 -4.68
C SER A 163 10.85 -13.04 -5.45
N ASP A 164 9.53 -12.96 -5.71
CA ASP A 164 8.86 -11.84 -6.37
C ASP A 164 8.24 -10.81 -5.41
N ASP A 165 8.24 -11.06 -4.09
CA ASP A 165 7.71 -10.11 -3.10
C ASP A 165 8.79 -9.18 -2.52
N ASP A 166 8.66 -7.90 -2.87
CA ASP A 166 8.86 -6.76 -1.97
C ASP A 166 10.18 -6.67 -1.17
N SER A 167 11.31 -6.50 -1.88
CA SER A 167 12.24 -5.51 -1.34
C SER A 167 11.58 -4.13 -1.49
N GLU A 168 11.05 -3.59 -0.39
CA GLU A 168 10.76 -2.15 -0.31
C GLU A 168 11.91 -1.39 -0.97
N ILE A 169 11.61 -0.36 -1.76
CA ILE A 169 12.67 0.47 -2.33
C ILE A 169 13.39 1.12 -1.14
N THR A 170 14.52 0.56 -0.75
CA THR A 170 15.32 1.06 0.36
C THR A 170 16.26 2.17 -0.12
N ALA A 171 16.65 3.06 0.80
CA ALA A 171 17.70 4.03 0.50
C ALA A 171 19.00 3.35 0.01
N SER A 172 19.35 2.19 0.56
CA SER A 172 20.52 1.40 0.13
C SER A 172 20.42 0.95 -1.33
N MET A 173 19.25 0.47 -1.76
CA MET A 173 18.99 0.09 -3.15
C MET A 173 19.12 1.29 -4.10
N ILE A 174 18.53 2.43 -3.73
CA ILE A 174 18.60 3.68 -4.51
C ILE A 174 20.06 4.15 -4.63
N ILE A 175 20.81 4.15 -3.52
CA ILE A 175 22.23 4.53 -3.50
C ILE A 175 23.04 3.59 -4.39
N GLY A 176 22.82 2.27 -4.29
CA GLY A 176 23.50 1.28 -5.11
C GLY A 176 23.25 1.48 -6.60
N LYS A 177 21.99 1.61 -7.01
CA LYS A 177 21.62 1.81 -8.43
C LYS A 177 22.08 3.15 -8.98
N THR A 178 22.07 4.20 -8.15
CA THR A 178 22.62 5.49 -8.55
C THR A 178 24.15 5.41 -8.70
N ALA A 179 24.85 4.73 -7.78
CA ALA A 179 26.30 4.56 -7.85
C ALA A 179 26.71 3.77 -9.10
N GLU A 180 26.01 2.66 -9.39
CA GLU A 180 26.17 1.85 -10.60
C GLU A 180 26.00 2.69 -11.88
N TYR A 181 24.97 3.54 -11.94
CA TYR A 181 24.73 4.42 -13.08
C TYR A 181 25.88 5.39 -13.35
N PHE A 182 26.47 5.95 -12.29
CA PHE A 182 27.57 6.92 -12.40
C PHE A 182 28.95 6.25 -12.48
N GLY A 183 29.05 4.92 -12.38
CA GLY A 183 30.32 4.19 -12.38
C GLY A 183 31.17 4.46 -11.14
N ILE A 184 30.52 4.69 -9.99
CA ILE A 184 31.18 5.01 -8.70
C ILE A 184 30.76 4.00 -7.64
N THR A 185 31.48 3.97 -6.52
CA THR A 185 31.11 3.14 -5.35
C THR A 185 30.06 3.83 -4.48
N MET A 186 29.34 3.04 -3.68
CA MET A 186 28.39 3.57 -2.70
C MET A 186 29.06 4.50 -1.68
N ASP A 187 30.30 4.18 -1.27
CA ASP A 187 31.08 4.98 -0.32
C ASP A 187 31.50 6.34 -0.90
N GLU A 188 31.87 6.38 -2.19
CA GLU A 188 32.14 7.65 -2.87
C GLU A 188 30.89 8.51 -3.00
N LEU A 189 29.74 7.88 -3.25
CA LEU A 189 28.45 8.57 -3.34
C LEU A 189 28.03 9.14 -1.98
N THR A 190 28.14 8.38 -0.89
CA THR A 190 27.75 8.84 0.47
C THR A 190 28.81 9.71 1.14
N GLY A 191 30.05 9.70 0.65
CA GLY A 191 31.18 10.44 1.22
C GLY A 191 31.10 11.97 1.14
N THR A 192 32.20 12.63 1.55
CA THR A 192 32.27 14.10 1.67
C THR A 192 32.85 14.81 0.44
N SER A 193 33.31 14.04 -0.56
CA SER A 193 33.96 14.61 -1.74
C SER A 193 33.04 15.56 -2.52
N ARG A 194 33.63 16.68 -2.94
CA ARG A 194 32.96 17.78 -3.66
C ARG A 194 33.12 17.69 -5.18
N SER A 195 33.65 16.58 -5.70
CA SER A 195 33.70 16.34 -7.15
C SER A 195 32.29 16.49 -7.75
N ARG A 196 32.21 17.17 -8.90
CA ARG A 196 30.93 17.47 -9.56
C ARG A 196 30.12 16.21 -9.86
N VAL A 197 30.78 15.11 -10.21
CA VAL A 197 30.14 13.81 -10.49
C VAL A 197 29.48 13.26 -9.22
N TYR A 198 30.24 13.17 -8.11
CA TYR A 198 29.70 12.65 -6.84
C TYR A 198 28.59 13.53 -6.26
N VAL A 199 28.72 14.87 -6.36
CA VAL A 199 27.68 15.80 -5.89
C VAL A 199 26.39 15.61 -6.70
N THR A 200 26.49 15.44 -8.02
CA THR A 200 25.32 15.23 -8.88
C THR A 200 24.65 13.88 -8.58
N ALA A 201 25.43 12.80 -8.51
CA ALA A 201 24.94 11.47 -8.17
C ALA A 201 24.22 11.46 -6.82
N ARG A 202 24.81 12.09 -5.81
CA ARG A 202 24.22 12.20 -4.47
C ARG A 202 22.92 12.99 -4.44
N GLN A 203 22.85 14.10 -5.19
CA GLN A 203 21.64 14.91 -5.28
C GLN A 203 20.49 14.12 -5.90
N ILE A 204 20.77 13.39 -6.99
CA ILE A 204 19.78 12.51 -7.64
C ILE A 204 19.35 11.39 -6.69
N ALA A 205 20.27 10.74 -5.99
CA ALA A 205 19.95 9.69 -5.03
C ALA A 205 19.05 10.21 -3.89
N MET A 206 19.35 11.38 -3.31
CA MET A 206 18.51 12.01 -2.28
C MET A 206 17.11 12.37 -2.79
N TYR A 207 17.03 12.90 -4.01
CA TYR A 207 15.76 13.16 -4.68
C TYR A 207 14.94 11.88 -4.85
N LEU A 208 15.55 10.81 -5.37
CA LEU A 208 14.88 9.53 -5.56
C LEU A 208 14.47 8.88 -4.22
N CYS A 209 15.29 8.97 -3.16
CA CYS A 209 14.88 8.55 -1.81
C CYS A 209 13.62 9.28 -1.37
N ARG A 210 13.52 10.59 -1.65
CA ARG A 210 12.34 11.37 -1.28
C ARG A 210 11.10 11.02 -2.10
N GLN A 211 11.26 10.58 -3.34
CA GLN A 211 10.15 10.24 -4.25
C GLN A 211 9.67 8.80 -4.12
N LEU A 212 10.56 7.88 -3.75
CA LEU A 212 10.31 6.43 -3.84
C LEU A 212 10.25 5.74 -2.47
N THR A 213 10.42 6.48 -1.38
CA THR A 213 10.41 5.95 0.00
C THR A 213 9.65 6.89 0.95
N ASP A 214 9.17 6.37 2.07
CA ASP A 214 8.52 7.16 3.12
C ASP A 214 9.51 7.80 4.12
N LEU A 215 10.81 7.83 3.79
CA LEU A 215 11.82 8.39 4.67
C LEU A 215 11.65 9.92 4.83
N SER A 216 11.77 10.36 6.09
CA SER A 216 11.86 11.78 6.42
C SER A 216 13.21 12.36 5.99
N LEU A 217 13.28 13.68 5.78
CA LEU A 217 14.53 14.36 5.39
C LEU A 217 15.70 14.06 6.33
N PRO A 218 15.54 14.02 7.67
CA PRO A 218 16.60 13.58 8.57
C PRO A 218 17.06 12.14 8.33
N LYS A 219 16.13 11.19 8.20
CA LYS A 219 16.47 9.78 7.93
C LYS A 219 17.18 9.59 6.60
N ILE A 220 16.78 10.32 5.56
CA ILE A 220 17.52 10.35 4.29
C ILE A 220 18.96 10.82 4.55
N GLY A 221 19.14 11.91 5.30
CA GLY A 221 20.46 12.44 5.66
C GLY A 221 21.40 11.44 6.34
N GLU A 222 20.88 10.59 7.22
CA GLU A 222 21.62 9.51 7.87
C GLU A 222 22.24 8.53 6.86
N HIS A 223 21.48 8.12 5.83
CA HIS A 223 21.98 7.25 4.76
C HIS A 223 23.07 7.88 3.87
N PHE A 224 23.25 9.21 3.91
CA PHE A 224 24.27 9.92 3.13
C PHE A 224 25.40 10.47 4.00
N GLY A 225 25.83 9.70 5.01
CA GLY A 225 26.95 10.06 5.87
C GLY A 225 26.60 11.13 6.92
N GLY A 226 25.37 11.07 7.46
CA GLY A 226 24.92 11.98 8.52
C GLY A 226 24.74 13.43 8.06
N LYS A 227 24.28 13.65 6.83
CA LYS A 227 24.04 15.00 6.29
C LYS A 227 22.82 15.62 6.93
N ASP A 228 22.89 16.93 7.19
CA ASP A 228 21.78 17.66 7.77
C ASP A 228 20.56 17.68 6.83
N HIS A 229 19.36 17.65 7.41
CA HIS A 229 18.08 17.67 6.69
C HIS A 229 17.96 18.85 5.71
N THR A 230 18.56 20.01 5.99
CA THR A 230 18.59 21.15 5.08
C THR A 230 19.41 20.88 3.81
N THR A 231 20.46 20.04 3.92
CA THR A 231 21.26 19.60 2.76
C THR A 231 20.43 18.71 1.84
N VAL A 232 19.65 17.80 2.43
CA VAL A 232 18.73 16.93 1.69
C VAL A 232 17.65 17.77 1.01
N MET A 233 17.02 18.69 1.74
CA MET A 233 16.02 19.61 1.20
C MET A 233 16.55 20.42 0.01
N TYR A 234 17.77 20.99 0.13
CA TYR A 234 18.42 21.71 -0.95
C TYR A 234 18.67 20.81 -2.17
N ALA A 235 19.15 19.58 -1.95
CA ALA A 235 19.41 18.62 -3.02
C ALA A 235 18.13 18.26 -3.79
N VAL A 236 17.04 17.95 -3.09
CA VAL A 236 15.73 17.62 -3.67
C VAL A 236 15.24 18.77 -4.55
N LYS A 237 15.16 19.97 -3.99
CA LYS A 237 14.69 21.17 -4.71
C LYS A 237 15.54 21.47 -5.94
N LYS A 238 16.86 21.33 -5.82
CA LYS A 238 17.77 21.57 -6.94
C LYS A 238 17.57 20.59 -8.09
N VAL A 239 17.32 19.32 -7.80
CA VAL A 239 17.03 18.32 -8.83
C VAL A 239 15.68 18.61 -9.50
N GLU A 240 14.64 18.94 -8.72
CA GLU A 240 13.33 19.36 -9.25
C GLU A 240 13.45 20.53 -10.24
N ASP A 241 14.15 21.59 -9.85
CA ASP A 241 14.39 22.76 -10.71
C ASP A 241 15.16 22.38 -11.99
N GLN A 242 16.15 21.48 -11.87
CA GLN A 242 16.98 21.08 -13.01
C GLN A 242 16.27 20.13 -13.97
N ILE A 243 15.39 19.25 -13.48
CA ILE A 243 14.57 18.37 -14.32
C ILE A 243 13.69 19.22 -15.26
N ALA A 244 13.11 20.32 -14.76
CA ALA A 244 12.28 21.22 -15.55
C ALA A 244 13.06 21.97 -16.65
N GLN A 245 14.35 22.22 -16.43
CA GLN A 245 15.16 23.09 -17.30
C GLN A 245 16.16 22.35 -18.19
N ARG A 246 16.52 21.10 -17.86
CA ARG A 246 17.62 20.37 -18.52
C ARG A 246 17.19 18.96 -18.87
N ARG A 247 17.05 18.71 -20.17
CA ARG A 247 16.72 17.38 -20.71
C ARG A 247 17.69 16.27 -20.26
N GLN A 248 18.98 16.59 -20.14
CA GLN A 248 19.97 15.64 -19.64
C GLN A 248 19.65 15.18 -18.21
N MET A 249 19.27 16.10 -17.31
CA MET A 249 18.93 15.75 -15.93
C MET A 249 17.67 14.89 -15.87
N TYR A 250 16.64 15.27 -16.63
CA TYR A 250 15.41 14.49 -16.76
C TYR A 250 15.69 13.05 -17.22
N ASN A 251 16.53 12.88 -18.24
CA ASN A 251 16.89 11.56 -18.74
C ASN A 251 17.64 10.72 -17.69
N GLN A 252 18.63 11.31 -17.00
CA GLN A 252 19.42 10.61 -15.97
C GLN A 252 18.53 10.11 -14.83
N VAL A 253 17.65 10.98 -14.31
CA VAL A 253 16.74 10.64 -13.22
C VAL A 253 15.78 9.53 -13.65
N ASN A 254 15.22 9.61 -14.85
CA ASN A 254 14.29 8.59 -15.35
C ASN A 254 14.96 7.24 -15.63
N GLU A 255 16.18 7.22 -16.15
CA GLU A 255 16.92 5.96 -16.32
C GLU A 255 17.20 5.29 -14.97
N ILE A 256 17.66 6.04 -13.98
CA ILE A 256 17.94 5.50 -12.64
C ILE A 256 16.64 5.01 -12.00
N HIS A 257 15.56 5.80 -12.08
CA HIS A 257 14.23 5.41 -11.60
C HIS A 257 13.71 4.14 -12.28
N ALA A 258 13.86 4.02 -13.60
CA ALA A 258 13.47 2.82 -14.34
C ALA A 258 14.29 1.61 -13.90
N ARG A 259 15.60 1.74 -13.70
CA ARG A 259 16.47 0.64 -13.20
C ARG A 259 16.09 0.20 -11.79
N ILE A 260 15.74 1.14 -10.91
CA ILE A 260 15.25 0.83 -9.55
C ILE A 260 13.94 0.04 -9.64
N LYS A 261 13.01 0.45 -10.50
CA LYS A 261 11.74 -0.26 -10.70
C LYS A 261 11.89 -1.61 -11.40
N GLN A 262 12.79 -1.75 -12.35
CA GLN A 262 13.07 -3.01 -13.05
C GLN A 262 13.75 -4.03 -12.15
N SER A 263 14.47 -3.59 -11.13
CA SER A 263 15.04 -4.50 -10.12
C SER A 263 13.98 -5.04 -9.14
N ARG A 264 12.69 -4.71 -9.34
CA ARG A 264 11.52 -5.31 -8.68
C ARG A 264 10.89 -6.45 -9.49
N SER A 265 11.41 -6.77 -10.67
CA SER A 265 10.88 -7.77 -11.60
C SER A 265 11.97 -8.76 -12.01
#